data_AF-A0A3D6A4Q5-F1
#
_entry.id   AF-A0A3D6A4Q5-F1
#
_cell.length_a   1.000
_cell.length_b   1.000
_cell.length_c   1.000
_cell.angle_alpha   90.00
_cell.angle_beta   90.00
_cell.angle_gamma   90.00
#
_symmetry.space_group_name_H-M   'P 1'
#
loop_
_entity.id
_entity.type
_entity.pdbx_description
1 polymer ?
#
loop_
_entity_poly.entity_id
_entity_poly.type
_entity_poly.pdbx_seq_one_letter_code
_entity_poly.pdbx_strand_id
1 'polypeptide(L)'
;WQALGLSDKEIYTSGNLKIDSVGRNRFKSSKRNQLIDEFGFEESSIVLAGISTWKGEEKLLIEIVQTLRLENLDIRLLLVPRHAERREEVVGTLQTCELPFQVRTRNKNAKGGNVVYLADTTGELASLVGVADFGFMGKTLPPNKGGQNPIEPIALGIPLVVGPNYQNFHETCTDMFLHRAAIKTKDRSEVIKQLLQLAKSENRRKELKLACIQWMEKQGSPSAFTLEVIKKKLEI
;
A
#
# COMPACT_ATOMS: atom_id res chain seq x y z
N TRP A 1 -30.82 6.21 -0.42
CA TRP A 1 -31.39 7.43 0.16
C TRP A 1 -32.63 7.89 -0.57
N GLN A 2 -32.57 8.16 -1.88
CA GLN A 2 -33.77 8.44 -2.69
C GLN A 2 -34.80 7.30 -2.64
N ALA A 3 -34.35 6.04 -2.76
CA ALA A 3 -35.22 4.86 -2.60
C ALA A 3 -35.84 4.72 -1.18
N LEU A 4 -35.36 5.50 -0.20
CA LEU A 4 -35.91 5.59 1.16
C LEU A 4 -36.76 6.87 1.36
N GLY A 5 -37.04 7.63 0.30
CA GLY A 5 -37.92 8.80 0.32
C GLY A 5 -37.26 10.15 0.63
N LEU A 6 -35.92 10.21 0.74
CA LEU A 6 -35.21 11.48 0.97
C LEU A 6 -35.08 12.29 -0.32
N SER A 7 -35.23 13.61 -0.22
CA SER A 7 -35.07 14.52 -1.36
C SER A 7 -33.58 14.77 -1.69
N ASP A 8 -33.28 15.04 -2.95
CA ASP A 8 -31.90 15.32 -3.39
C ASP A 8 -31.28 16.55 -2.72
N LYS A 9 -32.12 17.50 -2.28
CA LYS A 9 -31.68 18.72 -1.59
C LYS A 9 -31.20 18.46 -0.16
N GLU A 10 -31.48 17.27 0.37
CA GLU A 10 -31.16 16.86 1.73
C GLU A 10 -30.02 15.82 1.78
N ILE A 11 -29.57 15.34 0.62
CA ILE A 11 -28.51 14.35 0.50
C ILE A 11 -27.20 15.05 0.11
N TYR A 12 -26.19 14.93 0.97
CA TYR A 12 -24.85 15.44 0.72
C TYR A 12 -23.84 14.30 0.82
N THR A 13 -23.00 14.12 -0.21
CA THR A 13 -21.94 13.10 -0.21
C THR A 13 -20.62 13.77 0.12
N SER A 14 -20.12 13.56 1.34
CA SER A 14 -18.87 14.17 1.80
C SER A 14 -17.61 13.42 1.35
N GLY A 15 -17.74 12.18 0.87
CA GLY A 15 -16.62 11.31 0.52
C GLY A 15 -16.15 10.45 1.70
N ASN A 16 -14.95 9.88 1.60
CA ASN A 16 -14.44 8.91 2.58
C ASN A 16 -13.64 9.61 3.70
N LEU A 17 -14.15 9.64 4.92
CA LEU A 17 -13.48 10.28 6.08
C LEU A 17 -12.06 9.75 6.35
N LYS A 18 -11.71 8.54 5.88
CA LYS A 18 -10.34 8.03 5.99
C LYS A 18 -9.33 8.90 5.25
N ILE A 19 -9.75 9.65 4.22
CA ILE A 19 -8.90 10.61 3.50
C ILE A 19 -8.27 11.63 4.46
N ASP A 20 -9.03 12.15 5.42
CA ASP A 20 -8.52 13.16 6.36
C ASP A 20 -7.65 12.55 7.47
N SER A 21 -7.86 11.26 7.77
CA SER A 21 -7.06 10.55 8.77
C SER A 21 -5.63 10.29 8.31
N VAL A 22 -5.39 10.28 6.99
CA VAL A 22 -4.05 10.17 6.45
C VAL A 22 -3.43 11.55 6.43
N GLY A 23 -2.44 11.77 7.30
CA GLY A 23 -1.74 13.04 7.36
C GLY A 23 -1.27 13.45 5.97
N ARG A 24 -1.76 14.59 5.47
CA ARG A 24 -1.32 15.19 4.18
C ARG A 24 0.17 15.56 4.16
N ASN A 25 0.86 15.37 5.29
CA ASN A 25 2.29 15.50 5.40
C ASN A 25 2.95 14.46 4.52
N ARG A 26 3.44 14.92 3.37
CA ARG A 26 4.34 14.17 2.48
C ARG A 26 5.42 13.50 3.34
N PHE A 27 5.65 12.23 3.08
CA PHE A 27 6.73 11.48 3.70
C PHE A 27 8.05 12.22 3.49
N LYS A 28 8.65 12.76 4.56
CA LYS A 28 9.87 13.58 4.46
C LYS A 28 11.03 12.70 3.97
N SER A 29 11.84 13.23 3.05
CA SER A 29 13.03 12.52 2.52
C SER A 29 13.99 12.07 3.63
N SER A 30 14.20 12.90 4.65
CA SER A 30 15.03 12.53 5.81
C SER A 30 14.50 11.31 6.56
N LYS A 31 13.18 11.14 6.66
CA LYS A 31 12.58 9.96 7.30
C LYS A 31 12.71 8.71 6.43
N ARG A 32 12.65 8.86 5.10
CA ARG A 32 12.93 7.77 4.15
C ARG A 32 14.34 7.25 4.33
N ASN A 33 15.34 8.12 4.31
CA ASN A 33 16.74 7.70 4.39
C ASN A 33 17.05 7.00 5.72
N GLN A 34 16.48 7.48 6.83
CA GLN A 34 16.57 6.79 8.13
C GLN A 34 15.98 5.37 8.09
N LEU A 35 14.83 5.17 7.43
CA LEU A 35 14.21 3.85 7.37
C LEU A 35 14.92 2.91 6.40
N ILE A 36 15.44 3.43 5.28
CA ILE A 36 16.26 2.64 4.35
C ILE A 36 17.48 2.07 5.10
N ASP A 37 18.17 2.89 5.88
CA ASP A 37 19.27 2.47 6.75
C ASP A 37 18.82 1.49 7.84
N GLU A 38 17.73 1.80 8.54
CA GLU A 38 17.12 0.90 9.53
C GLU A 38 16.78 -0.48 8.94
N PHE A 39 16.38 -0.53 7.67
CA PHE A 39 16.03 -1.77 6.97
C PHE A 39 17.24 -2.49 6.38
N GLY A 40 18.43 -1.86 6.39
CA GLY A 40 19.65 -2.38 5.76
C GLY A 40 19.53 -2.48 4.24
N PHE A 41 18.74 -1.60 3.63
CA PHE A 41 18.59 -1.44 2.19
C PHE A 41 19.56 -0.39 1.68
N GLU A 42 19.82 -0.37 0.36
CA GLU A 42 20.59 0.70 -0.27
C GLU A 42 19.67 1.85 -0.70
N GLU A 43 20.16 3.10 -0.67
CA GLU A 43 19.35 4.28 -1.04
C GLU A 43 18.85 4.23 -2.49
N SER A 44 19.64 3.63 -3.40
CA SER A 44 19.28 3.43 -4.80
C SER A 44 18.41 2.21 -5.07
N SER A 45 18.20 1.34 -4.07
CA SER A 45 17.40 0.12 -4.27
C SER A 45 15.94 0.47 -4.56
N ILE A 46 15.32 -0.35 -5.43
CA ILE A 46 13.87 -0.31 -5.63
C ILE A 46 13.19 -1.06 -4.48
N VAL A 47 12.16 -0.49 -3.88
CA VAL A 47 11.42 -1.11 -2.77
C VAL A 47 10.00 -1.47 -3.19
N LEU A 48 9.70 -2.77 -3.22
CA LEU A 48 8.35 -3.31 -3.29
C LEU A 48 7.80 -3.51 -1.87
N ALA A 49 6.60 -3.00 -1.58
CA ALA A 49 5.91 -3.27 -0.33
C ALA A 49 4.74 -4.26 -0.49
N GLY A 50 4.72 -5.31 0.33
CA GLY A 50 3.53 -6.10 0.61
C GLY A 50 2.74 -5.46 1.74
N ILE A 51 1.60 -4.82 1.42
CA ILE A 51 0.89 -3.95 2.35
C ILE A 51 -0.32 -4.66 2.94
N SER A 52 -0.27 -4.90 4.25
CA SER A 52 -1.30 -5.66 4.99
C SER A 52 -1.53 -7.06 4.42
N THR A 53 -0.46 -7.81 4.16
CA THR A 53 -0.51 -9.14 3.51
C THR A 53 -1.21 -10.20 4.35
N TRP A 54 -1.74 -11.20 3.65
CA TRP A 54 -2.41 -12.39 4.17
C TRP A 54 -1.75 -13.67 3.66
N LYS A 55 -2.07 -14.79 4.33
CA LYS A 55 -1.48 -16.10 4.04
C LYS A 55 -1.48 -16.42 2.56
N GLY A 56 -0.29 -16.79 2.08
CA GLY A 56 -0.01 -17.14 0.69
C GLY A 56 0.47 -15.96 -0.16
N GLU A 57 0.19 -14.72 0.24
CA GLU A 57 0.62 -13.52 -0.50
C GLU A 57 2.10 -13.21 -0.24
N GLU A 58 2.60 -13.48 0.97
CA GLU A 58 4.01 -13.24 1.30
C GLU A 58 4.95 -14.06 0.40
N LYS A 59 4.64 -15.35 0.21
CA LYS A 59 5.40 -16.24 -0.66
C LYS A 59 5.46 -15.75 -2.10
N LEU A 60 4.34 -15.28 -2.65
CA LEU A 60 4.28 -14.72 -4.01
C LEU A 60 5.20 -13.51 -4.16
N LEU A 61 5.22 -12.61 -3.18
CA LEU A 61 6.05 -11.41 -3.24
C LEU A 61 7.54 -11.74 -3.13
N ILE A 62 7.88 -12.73 -2.30
CA ILE A 62 9.24 -13.26 -2.18
C ILE A 62 9.70 -13.87 -3.51
N GLU A 63 8.88 -14.70 -4.15
CA GLU A 63 9.18 -15.33 -5.47
C GLU A 63 9.41 -14.27 -6.56
N ILE A 64 8.64 -13.18 -6.57
CA ILE A 64 8.83 -12.05 -7.48
C ILE A 64 10.19 -11.38 -7.26
N VAL A 65 10.55 -11.12 -6.00
CA VAL A 65 11.83 -10.49 -5.64
C VAL A 65 13.00 -11.39 -6.01
N GLN A 66 12.92 -12.70 -5.74
CA GLN A 66 13.92 -13.67 -6.18
C GLN A 66 14.11 -13.62 -7.70
N THR A 67 13.01 -13.68 -8.45
CA THR A 67 13.03 -13.63 -9.93
C THR A 67 13.73 -12.38 -10.45
N LEU A 68 13.39 -11.21 -9.91
CA LEU A 68 13.97 -9.94 -10.34
C LEU A 68 15.46 -9.82 -9.96
N ARG A 69 15.86 -10.38 -8.81
CA ARG A 69 17.27 -10.39 -8.40
C ARG A 69 18.13 -11.35 -9.24
N LEU A 70 17.57 -12.47 -9.71
CA LEU A 70 18.24 -13.34 -10.70
C LEU A 70 18.48 -12.61 -12.02
N GLU A 71 17.65 -11.62 -12.35
CA GLU A 71 17.85 -10.71 -13.49
C GLU A 71 18.76 -9.51 -13.16
N ASN A 72 19.48 -9.53 -12.04
CA ASN A 72 20.37 -8.47 -11.54
C ASN A 72 19.67 -7.13 -11.21
N LEU A 73 18.36 -7.12 -10.96
CA LEU A 73 17.68 -5.93 -10.47
C LEU A 73 17.89 -5.77 -8.96
N ASP A 74 18.38 -4.61 -8.52
CA ASP A 74 18.48 -4.29 -7.10
C ASP A 74 17.11 -3.91 -6.53
N ILE A 75 16.32 -4.94 -6.22
CA ILE A 75 15.01 -4.82 -5.57
C ILE A 75 15.05 -5.39 -4.15
N ARG A 76 14.32 -4.72 -3.26
CA ARG A 76 14.10 -5.04 -1.85
C ARG A 76 12.62 -5.22 -1.59
N LEU A 77 12.30 -5.96 -0.53
CA LEU A 77 10.93 -6.27 -0.13
C LEU A 77 10.66 -5.81 1.29
N LEU A 78 9.70 -4.89 1.45
CA LEU A 78 9.10 -4.57 2.74
C LEU A 78 7.83 -5.41 2.90
N LEU A 79 7.80 -6.35 3.84
CA LEU A 79 6.60 -7.11 4.19
C LEU A 79 5.95 -6.51 5.44
N VAL A 80 4.69 -6.10 5.31
CA VAL A 80 3.86 -5.64 6.43
C VAL A 80 2.62 -6.53 6.51
N PRO A 81 2.66 -7.66 7.24
CA PRO A 81 1.49 -8.51 7.42
C PRO A 81 0.36 -7.77 8.13
N ARG A 82 -0.90 -8.10 7.80
CA ARG A 82 -2.05 -7.51 8.52
C ARG A 82 -2.07 -7.91 10.00
N HIS A 83 -1.59 -9.12 10.28
CA HIS A 83 -1.61 -9.79 11.58
C HIS A 83 -0.17 -10.01 12.03
N ALA A 84 0.31 -9.15 12.93
CA ALA A 84 1.69 -9.22 13.44
C ALA A 84 1.98 -10.55 14.17
N GLU A 85 0.94 -11.16 14.75
CA GLU A 85 0.97 -12.50 15.36
C GLU A 85 1.36 -13.61 14.38
N ARG A 86 1.23 -13.40 13.06
CA ARG A 86 1.69 -14.34 12.03
C ARG A 86 3.20 -14.28 11.77
N ARG A 87 3.97 -13.51 12.55
CA ARG A 87 5.43 -13.38 12.45
C ARG A 87 6.13 -14.70 12.17
N GLU A 88 5.92 -15.72 13.01
CA GLU A 88 6.63 -17.00 12.90
C GLU A 88 6.26 -17.78 11.63
N GLU A 89 5.01 -17.67 11.18
CA GLU A 89 4.56 -18.25 9.90
C GLU A 89 5.28 -17.59 8.71
N VAL A 90 5.38 -16.27 8.71
CA VAL A 90 6.05 -15.50 7.65
C VAL A 90 7.57 -15.73 7.69
N VAL A 91 8.18 -15.79 8.88
CA VAL A 91 9.59 -16.15 9.06
C VAL A 91 9.87 -17.55 8.52
N GLY A 92 9.01 -18.53 8.80
CA GLY A 92 9.13 -19.88 8.24
C GLY A 92 9.10 -19.87 6.71
N THR A 93 8.27 -19.01 6.11
CA THR A 93 8.27 -18.83 4.63
C THR A 93 9.59 -18.22 4.14
N LEU A 94 10.08 -17.16 4.79
CA LEU A 94 11.33 -16.48 4.42
C LEU A 94 12.55 -17.42 4.50
N GLN A 95 12.61 -18.27 5.52
CA GLN A 95 13.67 -19.26 5.70
C GLN A 95 13.76 -20.25 4.53
N THR A 96 12.65 -20.53 3.83
CA THR A 96 12.66 -21.43 2.66
C THR A 96 13.16 -20.78 1.37
N CYS A 97 13.37 -19.45 1.36
CA CYS A 97 13.62 -18.68 0.15
C CYS A 97 15.04 -18.12 0.02
N GLU A 98 15.96 -18.47 0.94
CA GLU A 98 17.40 -18.12 0.91
C GLU A 98 17.73 -16.62 0.68
N LEU A 99 16.76 -15.71 0.88
CA LEU A 99 17.00 -14.26 0.82
C LEU A 99 17.40 -13.76 2.21
N PRO A 100 18.45 -12.93 2.34
CA PRO A 100 18.76 -12.25 3.59
C PRO A 100 17.56 -11.43 4.06
N PHE A 101 17.14 -11.63 5.30
CA PHE A 101 16.00 -10.92 5.86
C PHE A 101 16.22 -10.46 7.30
N GLN A 102 15.55 -9.36 7.64
CA GLN A 102 15.46 -8.83 9.00
C GLN A 102 14.02 -8.81 9.48
N VAL A 103 13.84 -9.02 10.78
CA VAL A 103 12.55 -8.99 11.47
C VAL A 103 12.57 -7.85 12.48
N ARG A 104 11.64 -6.90 12.36
CA ARG A 104 11.64 -5.65 13.12
C ARG A 104 11.66 -5.86 14.63
N THR A 105 10.80 -6.72 15.19
CA THR A 105 10.80 -6.94 16.65
C THR A 105 12.01 -7.72 17.18
N ARG A 106 12.75 -8.42 16.31
CA ARG A 106 13.96 -9.17 16.72
C ARG A 106 15.20 -8.29 16.71
N ASN A 107 15.33 -7.46 15.69
CA ASN A 107 16.29 -6.38 15.63
C ASN A 107 15.78 -5.33 14.66
N LYS A 108 15.55 -4.14 15.18
CA LYS A 108 15.01 -3.02 14.42
C LYS A 108 16.00 -2.52 13.37
N ASN A 109 17.29 -2.44 13.73
CA ASN A 109 18.35 -1.92 12.87
C ASN A 109 19.05 -3.08 12.17
N ALA A 110 18.67 -3.30 10.92
CA ALA A 110 19.28 -4.30 10.07
C ALA A 110 20.73 -3.92 9.75
N LYS A 111 21.60 -4.92 9.62
CA LYS A 111 22.91 -4.70 8.97
C LYS A 111 22.68 -4.53 7.46
N GLY A 112 23.61 -3.87 6.76
CA GLY A 112 23.56 -3.77 5.30
C GLY A 112 23.49 -5.14 4.61
N GLY A 113 22.95 -5.18 3.39
CA GLY A 113 22.82 -6.40 2.60
C GLY A 113 21.49 -7.16 2.78
N ASN A 114 20.56 -6.65 3.58
CA ASN A 114 19.24 -7.25 3.73
C ASN A 114 18.39 -7.08 2.47
N VAL A 115 17.69 -8.13 2.06
CA VAL A 115 16.80 -8.11 0.88
C VAL A 115 15.34 -7.95 1.30
N VAL A 116 14.95 -8.60 2.40
CA VAL A 116 13.59 -8.53 2.93
C VAL A 116 13.58 -7.93 4.33
N TYR A 117 12.69 -6.99 4.59
CA TYR A 117 12.42 -6.48 5.93
C TYR A 117 10.98 -6.80 6.32
N LEU A 118 10.81 -7.58 7.39
CA LEU A 118 9.52 -7.95 7.95
C LEU A 118 9.14 -6.98 9.07
N ALA A 119 8.18 -6.10 8.77
CA ALA A 119 7.53 -5.20 9.71
C ALA A 119 6.37 -5.92 10.42
N ASP A 120 6.70 -6.62 11.49
CA ASP A 120 5.82 -7.47 12.31
C ASP A 120 5.28 -6.75 13.55
N THR A 121 4.82 -5.52 13.34
CA THR A 121 4.28 -4.61 14.36
C THR A 121 2.96 -4.02 13.89
N THR A 122 2.11 -3.59 14.82
CA THR A 122 0.83 -2.95 14.53
C THR A 122 0.92 -1.44 14.68
N GLY A 123 0.14 -0.69 13.90
CA GLY A 123 0.05 0.77 14.00
C GLY A 123 1.18 1.55 13.31
N GLU A 124 2.22 0.90 12.79
CA GLU A 124 3.35 1.57 12.15
C GLU A 124 3.25 1.65 10.61
N LEU A 125 2.17 1.13 10.00
CA LEU A 125 2.04 0.98 8.55
C LEU A 125 2.40 2.25 7.77
N ALA A 126 1.70 3.36 8.04
CA ALA A 126 1.92 4.64 7.37
C ALA A 126 3.35 5.18 7.53
N SER A 127 3.99 4.87 8.67
CA SER A 127 5.37 5.29 8.93
C SER A 127 6.40 4.45 8.17
N LEU A 128 6.11 3.16 7.94
CA LEU A 128 7.06 2.22 7.34
C LEU A 128 6.94 2.18 5.83
N VAL A 129 5.73 2.23 5.27
CA VAL A 129 5.52 2.06 3.82
C VAL A 129 5.98 3.24 2.98
N GLY A 130 6.29 4.40 3.58
CA GLY A 130 6.79 5.57 2.85
C GLY A 130 8.14 5.37 2.14
N VAL A 131 8.86 4.28 2.43
CA VAL A 131 10.05 3.87 1.67
C VAL A 131 9.72 3.17 0.35
N ALA A 132 8.49 2.72 0.16
CA ALA A 132 8.12 1.92 -1.01
C ALA A 132 8.06 2.77 -2.28
N ASP A 133 8.48 2.20 -3.40
CA ASP A 133 8.31 2.80 -4.72
C ASP A 133 7.00 2.35 -5.39
N PHE A 134 6.52 1.16 -5.00
CA PHE A 134 5.21 0.60 -5.36
C PHE A 134 4.85 -0.51 -4.37
N GLY A 135 3.58 -0.93 -4.38
CA GLY A 135 3.09 -1.94 -3.44
C GLY A 135 2.07 -2.90 -4.03
N PHE A 136 1.90 -4.01 -3.34
CA PHE A 136 0.79 -4.95 -3.51
C PHE A 136 -0.19 -4.78 -2.35
N MET A 137 -1.48 -4.65 -2.67
CA MET A 137 -2.55 -4.54 -1.69
C MET A 137 -2.95 -5.93 -1.18
N GLY A 138 -2.69 -6.19 0.10
CA GLY A 138 -2.97 -7.49 0.72
C GLY A 138 -4.46 -7.82 0.84
N LYS A 139 -4.72 -9.12 1.06
CA LYS A 139 -6.06 -9.73 1.11
C LYS A 139 -6.84 -9.66 -0.22
N THR A 140 -6.15 -9.42 -1.34
CA THR A 140 -6.78 -9.24 -2.65
C THR A 140 -6.64 -10.44 -3.59
N LEU A 141 -5.83 -11.44 -3.21
CA LEU A 141 -5.70 -12.69 -3.96
C LEU A 141 -6.49 -13.84 -3.30
N PRO A 142 -7.11 -14.75 -4.09
CA PRO A 142 -7.69 -15.98 -3.57
C PRO A 142 -6.68 -16.81 -2.77
N PRO A 143 -7.11 -17.52 -1.70
CA PRO A 143 -8.50 -17.64 -1.22
C PRO A 143 -8.99 -16.45 -0.37
N ASN A 144 -8.14 -15.44 -0.14
CA ASN A 144 -8.49 -14.27 0.68
C ASN A 144 -9.55 -13.40 -0.02
N LYS A 145 -10.39 -12.71 0.76
CA LYS A 145 -11.47 -11.84 0.25
C LYS A 145 -11.53 -10.49 0.97
N GLY A 146 -11.98 -9.46 0.25
CA GLY A 146 -12.30 -8.14 0.78
C GLY A 146 -11.23 -7.07 0.58
N GLY A 147 -9.94 -7.39 0.61
CA GLY A 147 -8.87 -6.38 0.52
C GLY A 147 -8.66 -5.55 1.80
N GLN A 148 -7.64 -4.69 1.75
CA GLN A 148 -7.19 -3.81 2.84
C GLN A 148 -7.23 -2.33 2.44
N ASN A 149 -7.03 -1.40 3.39
CA ASN A 149 -7.16 0.03 3.12
C ASN A 149 -6.16 0.54 2.06
N PRO A 150 -6.59 0.97 0.87
CA PRO A 150 -5.68 1.47 -0.16
C PRO A 150 -5.35 2.96 0.03
N ILE A 151 -6.10 3.68 0.87
CA ILE A 151 -6.00 5.15 0.98
C ILE A 151 -4.65 5.56 1.56
N GLU A 152 -4.18 4.88 2.61
CA GLU A 152 -2.92 5.21 3.27
C GLU A 152 -1.71 5.14 2.33
N PRO A 153 -1.48 4.06 1.55
CA PRO A 153 -0.38 4.04 0.58
C PRO A 153 -0.52 5.06 -0.55
N ILE A 154 -1.74 5.23 -1.07
CA ILE A 154 -2.00 6.16 -2.18
C ILE A 154 -1.75 7.61 -1.75
N ALA A 155 -2.12 7.96 -0.52
CA ALA A 155 -1.79 9.25 0.11
C ALA A 155 -0.29 9.54 0.18
N LEU A 156 0.54 8.51 0.29
CA LEU A 156 2.01 8.62 0.27
C LEU A 156 2.57 8.61 -1.16
N GLY A 157 1.72 8.55 -2.18
CA GLY A 157 2.13 8.47 -3.58
C GLY A 157 2.68 7.11 -3.96
N ILE A 158 2.23 6.03 -3.32
CA ILE A 158 2.69 4.66 -3.57
C ILE A 158 1.67 3.96 -4.48
N PRO A 159 1.99 3.70 -5.75
CA PRO A 159 1.11 2.96 -6.65
C PRO A 159 0.84 1.55 -6.14
N LEU A 160 -0.42 1.11 -6.19
CA LEU A 160 -0.82 -0.22 -5.75
C LEU A 160 -1.22 -1.12 -6.91
N VAL A 161 -0.70 -2.36 -6.90
CA VAL A 161 -1.26 -3.48 -7.65
C VAL A 161 -2.30 -4.17 -6.77
N VAL A 162 -3.52 -4.28 -7.28
CA VAL A 162 -4.69 -4.77 -6.55
C VAL A 162 -5.22 -6.03 -7.23
N GLY A 163 -5.22 -7.15 -6.50
CA GLY A 163 -5.83 -8.41 -6.92
C GLY A 163 -7.35 -8.31 -7.09
N PRO A 164 -8.02 -9.37 -7.58
CA PRO A 164 -9.45 -9.32 -7.89
C PRO A 164 -10.37 -9.12 -6.67
N ASN A 165 -9.91 -9.44 -5.46
CA ASN A 165 -10.75 -9.44 -4.25
C ASN A 165 -10.60 -8.16 -3.42
N TYR A 166 -11.15 -7.04 -3.89
CA TYR A 166 -11.10 -5.74 -3.22
C TYR A 166 -12.48 -5.25 -2.71
N GLN A 167 -13.40 -6.19 -2.40
CA GLN A 167 -14.81 -5.90 -2.13
C GLN A 167 -15.05 -4.90 -0.97
N ASN A 168 -14.22 -4.92 0.08
CA ASN A 168 -14.36 -4.00 1.22
C ASN A 168 -14.07 -2.53 0.84
N PHE A 169 -13.37 -2.32 -0.28
CA PHE A 169 -12.96 -1.01 -0.78
C PHE A 169 -13.39 -0.83 -2.24
N HIS A 170 -14.49 -1.47 -2.66
CA HIS A 170 -14.91 -1.49 -4.07
C HIS A 170 -15.03 -0.10 -4.68
N GLU A 171 -15.76 0.80 -4.03
CA GLU A 171 -15.98 2.18 -4.52
C GLU A 171 -14.65 2.95 -4.62
N THR A 172 -13.88 2.96 -3.54
CA THR A 172 -12.58 3.66 -3.49
C THR A 172 -11.59 3.11 -4.52
N CYS A 173 -11.43 1.79 -4.62
CA CYS A 173 -10.55 1.18 -5.61
C CYS A 173 -11.02 1.46 -7.04
N THR A 174 -12.34 1.39 -7.30
CA THR A 174 -12.89 1.69 -8.63
C THR A 174 -12.57 3.12 -9.04
N ASP A 175 -12.77 4.09 -8.14
CA ASP A 175 -12.40 5.48 -8.39
C ASP A 175 -10.89 5.66 -8.64
N MET A 176 -10.05 5.00 -7.84
CA MET A 176 -8.59 4.99 -8.05
C MET A 176 -8.20 4.41 -9.42
N PHE A 177 -8.87 3.34 -9.88
CA PHE A 177 -8.60 2.75 -11.19
C PHE A 177 -8.97 3.69 -12.34
N LEU A 178 -10.12 4.37 -12.23
CA LEU A 178 -10.56 5.37 -13.22
C LEU A 178 -9.54 6.50 -13.37
N HIS A 179 -8.92 6.89 -12.25
CA HIS A 179 -7.89 7.94 -12.22
C HIS A 179 -6.45 7.41 -12.35
N ARG A 180 -6.27 6.12 -12.62
CA ARG A 180 -4.95 5.46 -12.75
C ARG A 180 -4.06 5.59 -11.51
N ALA A 181 -4.63 5.83 -10.34
CA ALA A 181 -3.91 5.86 -9.06
C ALA A 181 -3.58 4.44 -8.56
N ALA A 182 -4.33 3.43 -8.99
CA ALA A 182 -4.03 2.01 -8.70
C ALA A 182 -4.21 1.15 -9.96
N ILE A 183 -3.62 -0.04 -9.95
CA ILE A 183 -3.70 -1.02 -11.03
C ILE A 183 -4.64 -2.15 -10.63
N LYS A 184 -5.75 -2.27 -11.34
CA LYS A 184 -6.67 -3.40 -11.23
C LYS A 184 -6.10 -4.61 -11.96
N THR A 185 -6.19 -5.78 -11.35
CA THR A 185 -5.82 -7.06 -11.96
C THR A 185 -6.93 -8.09 -11.79
N LYS A 186 -7.04 -9.04 -12.73
CA LYS A 186 -8.10 -10.04 -12.75
C LYS A 186 -7.74 -11.33 -11.99
N ASP A 187 -6.45 -11.64 -11.87
CA ASP A 187 -5.96 -12.89 -11.28
C ASP A 187 -4.50 -12.77 -10.79
N ARG A 188 -4.01 -13.87 -10.22
CA ARG A 188 -2.63 -13.99 -9.70
C ARG A 188 -1.57 -13.75 -10.79
N SER A 189 -1.79 -14.23 -12.01
CA SER A 189 -0.82 -14.09 -13.11
C SER A 189 -0.68 -12.63 -13.51
N GLU A 190 -1.79 -11.90 -13.57
CA GLU A 190 -1.78 -10.47 -13.89
C GLU A 190 -1.16 -9.64 -12.75
N VAL A 191 -1.38 -9.98 -11.48
CA VAL A 191 -0.65 -9.36 -10.35
C VAL A 191 0.85 -9.50 -10.54
N ILE A 192 1.34 -10.72 -10.79
CA ILE A 192 2.77 -10.98 -11.01
C ILE A 192 3.28 -10.14 -12.18
N LYS A 193 2.58 -10.17 -13.33
CA LYS A 193 2.96 -9.39 -14.52
C LYS A 193 3.09 -7.90 -14.21
N GLN A 194 2.12 -7.31 -13.51
CA GLN A 194 2.12 -5.87 -13.21
C GLN A 194 3.24 -5.50 -12.23
N LEU A 195 3.48 -6.31 -11.20
CA LEU A 195 4.59 -6.09 -10.26
C LEU A 195 5.96 -6.17 -10.95
N LEU A 196 6.16 -7.15 -11.84
CA LEU A 196 7.40 -7.26 -12.63
C LEU A 196 7.58 -6.06 -13.57
N GLN A 197 6.51 -5.60 -14.23
CA GLN A 197 6.57 -4.41 -15.10
C GLN A 197 6.91 -3.14 -14.31
N LEU A 198 6.29 -2.96 -13.14
CA LEU A 198 6.59 -1.83 -12.27
C LEU A 198 8.02 -1.85 -11.76
N ALA A 199 8.57 -3.03 -11.41
CA ALA A 199 9.96 -3.15 -11.00
C ALA A 199 10.94 -2.71 -12.11
N LYS A 200 10.63 -3.04 -13.37
CA LYS A 200 11.50 -2.78 -14.53
C LYS A 200 11.34 -1.38 -15.15
N SER A 201 10.32 -0.60 -14.78
CA SER A 201 10.04 0.69 -15.42
C SER A 201 9.92 1.83 -14.41
N GLU A 202 10.99 2.62 -14.27
CA GLU A 202 10.99 3.82 -13.42
C GLU A 202 9.98 4.87 -13.92
N ASN A 203 9.88 5.07 -15.23
CA ASN A 203 8.91 6.01 -15.82
C ASN A 203 7.49 5.63 -15.42
N ARG A 204 7.14 4.34 -15.48
CA ARG A 204 5.81 3.88 -15.08
C ARG A 204 5.54 4.12 -13.60
N ARG A 205 6.53 3.91 -12.73
CA ARG A 205 6.40 4.22 -11.29
C ARG A 205 6.17 5.71 -11.06
N LYS A 206 6.90 6.59 -11.77
CA LYS A 206 6.74 8.06 -11.69
C LYS A 206 5.36 8.52 -12.15
N GLU A 207 4.88 8.01 -13.29
CA GLU A 207 3.54 8.32 -13.81
C GLU A 207 2.45 7.97 -12.80
N LEU A 208 2.48 6.75 -12.25
CA LEU A 208 1.46 6.29 -11.31
C LEU A 208 1.56 7.01 -9.96
N LYS A 209 2.77 7.34 -9.51
CA LYS A 209 2.97 8.17 -8.30
C LYS A 209 2.33 9.54 -8.46
N LEU A 210 2.49 10.17 -9.63
CA LEU A 210 1.81 11.43 -9.91
C LEU A 210 0.29 11.28 -9.91
N ALA A 211 -0.24 10.20 -10.50
CA ALA A 211 -1.66 9.90 -10.47
C ALA A 211 -2.20 9.68 -9.04
N CYS A 212 -1.43 9.03 -8.16
CA CYS A 212 -1.78 8.89 -6.74
C CYS A 212 -1.92 10.26 -6.06
N ILE A 213 -0.94 11.15 -6.26
CA ILE A 213 -0.93 12.50 -5.69
C ILE A 213 -2.13 13.31 -6.20
N GLN A 214 -2.37 13.30 -7.51
CA GLN A 214 -3.51 14.00 -8.13
C GLN A 214 -4.87 13.46 -7.64
N TRP A 215 -4.98 12.13 -7.50
CA TRP A 215 -6.19 11.51 -6.96
C TRP A 215 -6.47 11.99 -5.54
N MET A 216 -5.45 12.03 -4.69
CA MET A 216 -5.57 12.51 -3.31
C MET A 216 -5.94 13.98 -3.21
N GLU A 217 -5.34 14.84 -4.02
CA GLU A 217 -5.68 16.26 -4.09
C GLU A 217 -7.16 16.47 -4.45
N LYS A 218 -7.67 15.66 -5.38
CA LYS A 218 -9.09 15.70 -5.79
C LYS A 218 -10.06 15.30 -4.68
N GLN A 219 -9.66 14.47 -3.72
CA GLN A 219 -10.54 14.05 -2.62
C GLN A 219 -10.84 15.17 -1.61
N GLY A 220 -10.02 16.23 -1.57
CA GLY A 220 -10.25 17.38 -0.69
C GLY A 220 -10.26 17.01 0.81
N SER A 221 -11.22 17.59 1.56
CA SER A 221 -11.43 17.29 2.98
C SER A 221 -12.88 16.87 3.26
N PRO A 222 -13.17 15.56 3.24
CA PRO A 222 -14.49 15.05 3.60
C PRO A 222 -15.02 15.54 4.95
N SER A 223 -14.15 15.66 5.96
CA SER A 223 -14.50 16.16 7.30
C SER A 223 -14.81 17.66 7.30
N ALA A 224 -14.03 18.49 6.60
CA ALA A 224 -14.33 19.92 6.51
C ALA A 224 -15.66 20.17 5.77
N PHE A 225 -15.91 19.45 4.68
CA PHE A 225 -17.18 19.52 3.97
C PHE A 225 -18.35 19.07 4.86
N THR A 226 -18.18 17.97 5.59
CA THR A 226 -19.20 17.47 6.54
C THR A 226 -19.49 18.52 7.61
N LEU A 227 -18.45 19.14 8.18
CA LEU A 227 -18.59 20.20 9.18
C LEU A 227 -19.31 21.43 8.60
N GLU A 228 -19.00 21.84 7.38
CA GLU A 228 -19.65 22.97 6.70
C GLU A 228 -21.15 22.71 6.49
N VAL A 229 -21.53 21.51 6.05
CA VAL A 229 -22.94 21.12 5.90
C VAL A 229 -23.66 21.12 7.25
N ILE A 230 -23.03 20.58 8.30
CA ILE A 230 -23.59 20.58 9.67
C ILE A 230 -23.79 22.02 10.16
N LYS A 231 -22.78 22.89 10.03
CA LYS A 231 -22.85 24.31 10.40
C LYS A 231 -23.98 25.04 9.70
N LYS A 232 -24.09 24.87 8.38
CA LYS A 232 -25.17 25.46 7.57
C LYS A 232 -26.56 24.99 8.01
N LYS A 233 -26.69 23.76 8.49
CA LYS A 233 -27.96 23.22 9.01
C LYS A 233 -28.28 23.66 10.43
N LEU A 234 -27.26 23.97 11.22
CA LEU A 234 -27.38 24.45 12.60
C LEU A 234 -27.37 25.97 12.73
N GLU A 235 -27.23 26.72 11.62
CA GLU A 235 -27.15 28.18 11.57
C GLU A 235 -26.01 28.79 12.43
N ILE A 236 -24.87 28.08 12.51
CA ILE A 236 -23.66 28.48 13.28
C ILE A 236 -22.40 28.55 12.42
#